data_AF-A0A962HUJ3-F1
#
_entry.id   AF-A0A962HUJ3-F1
#
_cell.length_a   1.000
_cell.length_b   1.000
_cell.length_c   1.000
_cell.angle_alpha   90.00
_cell.angle_beta   90.00
_cell.angle_gamma   90.00
#
_symmetry.space_group_name_H-M   'P 1'
#
loop_
_entity.id
_entity.type
_entity.pdbx_description
1 polymer ?
#
loop_
_entity_poly.entity_id
_entity_poly.type
_entity_poly.pdbx_seq_one_letter_code
_entity_poly.pdbx_strand_id
1 'polypeptide(L)'
;MATQKIALLSGVTGLVGNLLLEELLDAPEYSRVYALSRRPLHREHPRLANRVVRFEKLAAELKGLTADDAFCCLGTTIAKAGSQAEFRRVDVDLVLEFARVAHAAKVARFVVVTSAGADDKSRNFYLRTKGELEAALSAVGFQSLDIMQPGPLLGWRREMRPKDLALTALMPVANLFLVGARESYRGISARIVARAMLGATRTGRRGTYRYTHQGLCQLAALPPKAAVRSK
;
A
#
# COMPACT_ATOMS: atom_id res chain seq x y z
N MET A 1 29.10 -4.28 1.39
CA MET A 1 27.96 -3.68 0.68
C MET A 1 26.71 -3.96 1.51
N ALA A 2 25.83 -3.00 1.73
CA ALA A 2 24.57 -3.29 2.43
C ALA A 2 23.78 -4.34 1.62
N THR A 3 23.29 -5.39 2.26
CA THR A 3 22.49 -6.43 1.61
C THR A 3 21.25 -5.79 1.00
N GLN A 4 21.09 -5.90 -0.31
CA GLN A 4 19.92 -5.38 -1.01
C GLN A 4 18.71 -6.25 -0.71
N LYS A 5 17.58 -5.60 -0.42
CA LYS A 5 16.33 -6.24 -0.02
C LYS A 5 15.55 -6.79 -1.20
N ILE A 6 14.62 -7.68 -0.91
CA ILE A 6 13.62 -8.21 -1.83
C ILE A 6 12.24 -7.67 -1.42
N ALA A 7 11.53 -7.05 -2.37
CA ALA A 7 10.17 -6.56 -2.18
C ALA A 7 9.14 -7.55 -2.72
N LEU A 8 8.06 -7.75 -1.98
CA LEU A 8 6.84 -8.43 -2.45
C LEU A 8 5.72 -7.39 -2.60
N LEU A 9 5.15 -7.23 -3.79
CA LEU A 9 4.17 -6.19 -4.10
C LEU A 9 2.85 -6.79 -4.59
N SER A 10 1.74 -6.48 -3.93
CA SER A 10 0.39 -6.81 -4.36
C SER A 10 -0.42 -5.54 -4.71
N GLY A 11 -1.35 -5.65 -5.65
CA GLY A 11 -2.13 -4.51 -6.16
C GLY A 11 -1.38 -3.64 -7.18
N VAL A 12 -0.38 -4.21 -7.85
CA VAL A 12 0.51 -3.53 -8.80
C VAL A 12 -0.18 -2.89 -10.02
N THR A 13 -1.36 -3.37 -10.41
CA THR A 13 -2.14 -2.79 -11.52
C THR A 13 -3.03 -1.61 -11.08
N GLY A 14 -3.11 -1.32 -9.77
CA GLY A 14 -3.86 -0.19 -9.23
C GLY A 14 -3.07 1.11 -9.31
N LEU A 15 -3.73 2.25 -9.06
CA LEU A 15 -3.12 3.58 -9.16
C LEU A 15 -1.87 3.72 -8.28
N VAL A 16 -1.95 3.39 -6.99
CA VAL A 16 -0.80 3.48 -6.08
C VAL A 16 0.21 2.38 -6.37
N GLY A 17 -0.25 1.13 -6.59
CA GLY A 17 0.65 0.00 -6.79
C GLY A 17 1.51 0.11 -8.05
N ASN A 18 0.99 0.71 -9.13
CA ASN A 18 1.77 0.93 -10.34
C ASN A 18 2.87 1.97 -10.12
N LEU A 19 2.56 3.07 -9.43
CA LEU A 19 3.53 4.10 -9.06
C LEU A 19 4.56 3.56 -8.06
N LEU A 20 4.14 2.75 -7.09
CA LEU A 20 5.04 2.11 -6.14
C LEU A 20 5.99 1.13 -6.83
N LEU A 21 5.54 0.41 -7.86
CA LEU A 21 6.43 -0.43 -8.65
C LEU A 21 7.56 0.39 -9.28
N GLU A 22 7.27 1.58 -9.83
CA GLU A 22 8.30 2.48 -10.35
C GLU A 22 9.31 2.85 -9.27
N GLU A 23 8.82 3.36 -8.13
CA GLU A 23 9.67 3.81 -7.04
C GLU A 23 10.53 2.66 -6.47
N LEU A 24 10.01 1.43 -6.40
CA LEU A 24 10.77 0.24 -5.97
C LEU A 24 11.80 -0.23 -7.01
N LEU A 25 11.47 -0.15 -8.29
CA LEU A 25 12.39 -0.53 -9.38
C LEU A 25 13.51 0.47 -9.60
N ASP A 26 13.38 1.70 -9.06
CA ASP A 26 14.44 2.73 -9.07
C ASP A 26 15.23 2.73 -7.74
N ALA A 27 14.62 2.28 -6.64
CA ALA A 27 15.23 2.26 -5.31
C ALA A 27 16.49 1.36 -5.25
N PRO A 28 17.68 1.89 -4.89
CA PRO A 28 18.91 1.09 -4.75
C PRO A 28 18.85 0.08 -3.60
N GLU A 29 17.91 0.26 -2.65
CA GLU A 29 17.70 -0.64 -1.51
C GLU A 29 17.16 -2.00 -1.91
N TYR A 30 16.58 -2.16 -3.11
CA TYR A 30 15.97 -3.42 -3.56
C TYR A 30 16.72 -4.03 -4.74
N SER A 31 17.12 -5.29 -4.62
CA SER A 31 17.70 -6.07 -5.74
C SER A 31 16.60 -6.70 -6.61
N ARG A 32 15.42 -6.96 -6.03
CA ARG A 32 14.34 -7.70 -6.67
C ARG A 32 12.98 -7.22 -6.19
N VAL A 33 12.02 -7.13 -7.12
CA VAL A 33 10.61 -6.88 -6.83
C VAL A 33 9.77 -8.03 -7.41
N TYR A 34 9.14 -8.81 -6.53
CA TYR A 34 8.12 -9.78 -6.90
C TYR A 34 6.76 -9.09 -6.96
N ALA A 35 6.32 -8.76 -8.18
CA ALA A 35 5.03 -8.13 -8.42
C ALA A 35 3.96 -9.20 -8.65
N LEU A 36 3.03 -9.31 -7.69
CA LEU A 36 1.89 -10.22 -7.73
C LEU A 36 0.74 -9.58 -8.50
N SER A 37 0.28 -10.26 -9.54
CA SER A 37 -0.84 -9.79 -10.36
C SER A 37 -1.73 -10.96 -10.76
N ARG A 38 -2.96 -10.65 -11.19
CA ARG A 38 -3.91 -11.65 -11.73
C ARG A 38 -3.72 -11.90 -13.23
N ARG A 39 -2.92 -11.05 -13.90
CA ARG A 39 -2.65 -11.06 -15.34
C ARG A 39 -1.21 -10.63 -15.59
N PRO A 40 -0.55 -11.08 -16.67
CA PRO A 40 0.79 -10.65 -17.02
C PRO A 40 0.92 -9.12 -17.06
N LEU A 41 2.03 -8.60 -16.55
CA LEU A 41 2.41 -7.20 -16.68
C LEU A 41 3.16 -7.00 -17.99
N HIS A 42 2.77 -5.99 -18.76
CA HIS A 42 3.49 -5.56 -19.96
C HIS A 42 4.63 -4.61 -19.59
N ARG A 43 5.52 -5.06 -18.69
CA ARG A 43 6.69 -4.30 -18.24
C ARG A 43 7.83 -5.25 -18.00
N GLU A 44 8.96 -4.95 -18.60
CA GLU A 44 10.20 -5.68 -18.41
C GLU A 44 11.19 -4.82 -17.63
N HIS A 45 11.89 -5.43 -16.69
CA HIS A 45 12.97 -4.79 -15.94
C HIS A 45 13.84 -5.87 -15.30
N PRO A 46 15.18 -5.73 -15.27
CA PRO A 46 16.07 -6.75 -14.70
C PRO A 46 15.72 -7.14 -13.25
N ARG A 47 15.28 -6.16 -12.45
CA ARG A 47 14.85 -6.35 -11.05
C ARG A 47 13.41 -6.81 -10.89
N LEU A 48 12.59 -6.86 -11.95
CA LEU A 48 11.17 -7.21 -11.86
C LEU A 48 10.93 -8.71 -12.10
N ALA A 49 10.25 -9.37 -11.17
CA ALA A 49 9.64 -10.67 -11.40
C ALA A 49 8.13 -10.53 -11.28
N ASN A 50 7.41 -10.58 -12.40
CA ASN A 50 5.98 -10.68 -12.36
C ASN A 50 5.54 -12.12 -12.05
N ARG A 51 4.84 -12.31 -10.93
CA ARG A 51 4.20 -13.58 -10.57
C ARG A 51 2.71 -13.44 -10.84
N VAL A 52 2.23 -14.12 -11.87
CA VAL A 52 0.79 -14.21 -12.16
C VAL A 52 0.21 -15.27 -11.23
N VAL A 53 -0.58 -14.83 -10.25
CA VAL A 53 -1.07 -15.68 -9.16
C VAL A 53 -2.60 -15.70 -9.11
N ARG A 54 -3.13 -16.82 -8.65
CA ARG A 54 -4.52 -16.93 -8.17
C ARG A 54 -4.51 -16.67 -6.67
N PHE A 55 -5.23 -15.63 -6.25
CA PHE A 55 -5.20 -15.22 -4.85
C PHE A 55 -5.74 -16.31 -3.93
N GLU A 56 -6.72 -17.10 -4.38
CA GLU A 56 -7.28 -18.24 -3.65
C GLU A 56 -6.28 -19.37 -3.38
N LYS A 57 -5.11 -19.35 -4.03
CA LYS A 57 -4.04 -20.34 -3.88
C LYS A 57 -2.71 -19.69 -3.53
N LEU A 58 -2.73 -18.47 -3.00
CA LEU A 58 -1.54 -17.63 -2.87
C LEU A 58 -0.45 -18.27 -2.01
N ALA A 59 -0.83 -18.97 -0.94
CA ALA A 59 0.11 -19.68 -0.07
C ALA A 59 0.88 -20.79 -0.82
N ALA A 60 0.23 -21.51 -1.74
CA ALA A 60 0.86 -22.54 -2.53
C ALA A 60 1.75 -21.93 -3.63
N GLU A 61 1.25 -20.91 -4.32
CA GLU A 61 1.96 -20.20 -5.41
C GLU A 61 3.25 -19.50 -4.93
N LEU A 62 3.30 -19.06 -3.66
CA LEU A 62 4.45 -18.38 -3.07
C LEU A 62 5.26 -19.27 -2.12
N LYS A 63 5.02 -20.58 -2.10
CA LYS A 63 5.76 -21.51 -1.23
C LYS A 63 7.26 -21.44 -1.55
N GLY A 64 8.08 -21.25 -0.51
CA GLY A 64 9.54 -21.16 -0.62
C GLY A 64 10.07 -19.80 -1.10
N LEU A 65 9.19 -18.84 -1.38
CA LEU A 65 9.60 -17.47 -1.65
C LEU A 65 9.95 -16.77 -0.32
N THR A 66 11.03 -16.01 -0.33
CA THR A 66 11.43 -15.13 0.78
C THR A 66 11.44 -13.69 0.31
N ALA A 67 11.05 -12.77 1.19
CA ALA A 67 11.14 -11.34 0.96
C ALA A 67 11.41 -10.60 2.28
N ASP A 68 12.00 -9.41 2.20
CA ASP A 68 12.32 -8.60 3.38
C ASP A 68 11.13 -7.69 3.75
N ASP A 69 10.53 -7.07 2.73
CA ASP A 69 9.41 -6.14 2.86
C ASP A 69 8.25 -6.55 1.94
N ALA A 70 7.02 -6.42 2.41
CA ALA A 70 5.81 -6.60 1.60
C ALA A 70 4.97 -5.33 1.55
N PHE A 71 4.43 -5.04 0.38
CA PHE A 71 3.63 -3.87 0.07
C PHE A 71 2.26 -4.30 -0.46
N CYS A 72 1.20 -3.84 0.19
CA CYS A 72 -0.17 -4.12 -0.21
C CYS A 72 -0.89 -2.85 -0.68
N CYS A 73 -1.14 -2.78 -1.98
CA CYS A 73 -1.96 -1.75 -2.62
C CYS A 73 -3.29 -2.32 -3.12
N LEU A 74 -3.73 -3.47 -2.58
CA LEU A 74 -5.05 -4.02 -2.89
C LEU A 74 -6.14 -3.12 -2.32
N GLY A 75 -7.22 -3.01 -3.08
CA GLY A 75 -8.41 -2.27 -2.69
C GLY A 75 -9.33 -2.10 -3.88
N THR A 76 -10.63 -2.09 -3.61
CA THR A 76 -11.66 -1.75 -4.58
C THR A 76 -12.49 -0.60 -4.05
N THR A 77 -13.54 -0.23 -4.78
CA THR A 77 -14.57 0.65 -4.26
C THR A 77 -15.87 -0.11 -4.23
N ILE A 78 -16.78 0.25 -3.33
CA ILE A 78 -18.10 -0.40 -3.22
C ILE A 78 -18.81 -0.43 -4.58
N ALA A 79 -18.73 0.67 -5.34
CA ALA A 79 -19.30 0.75 -6.68
C ALA A 79 -18.69 -0.27 -7.67
N LYS A 80 -17.38 -0.53 -7.60
CA LYS A 80 -16.69 -1.51 -8.47
C LYS A 80 -16.86 -2.95 -7.98
N ALA A 81 -16.99 -3.14 -6.66
CA ALA A 81 -17.28 -4.43 -6.06
C ALA A 81 -18.72 -4.89 -6.33
N GLY A 82 -19.65 -3.95 -6.51
CA GLY A 82 -21.07 -4.22 -6.71
C GLY A 82 -21.85 -4.56 -5.43
N SER A 83 -21.17 -4.99 -4.36
CA SER A 83 -21.79 -5.27 -3.06
C SER A 83 -20.84 -5.00 -1.89
N GLN A 84 -21.41 -4.90 -0.68
CA GLN A 84 -20.63 -4.80 0.57
C GLN A 84 -19.83 -6.08 0.84
N ALA A 85 -20.38 -7.25 0.53
CA ALA A 85 -19.69 -8.52 0.70
C ALA A 85 -18.46 -8.63 -0.21
N GLU A 86 -18.60 -8.30 -1.50
CA GLU A 86 -17.47 -8.29 -2.44
C GLU A 86 -16.45 -7.20 -2.11
N PHE A 87 -16.90 -6.05 -1.58
CA PHE A 87 -15.99 -5.04 -1.07
C PHE A 87 -15.17 -5.59 0.09
N ARG A 88 -15.81 -6.23 1.08
CA ARG A 88 -15.11 -6.85 2.22
C ARG A 88 -14.15 -7.95 1.78
N ARG A 89 -14.56 -8.80 0.82
CA ARG A 89 -13.70 -9.84 0.25
C ARG A 89 -12.40 -9.26 -0.28
N VAL A 90 -12.48 -8.20 -1.09
CA VAL A 90 -11.29 -7.59 -1.70
C VAL A 90 -10.48 -6.76 -0.71
N ASP A 91 -11.13 -5.92 0.08
CA ASP A 91 -10.47 -4.94 0.94
C ASP A 91 -10.01 -5.53 2.28
N VAL A 92 -10.56 -6.67 2.70
CA VAL A 92 -10.19 -7.35 3.96
C VAL A 92 -9.59 -8.71 3.68
N ASP A 93 -10.38 -9.63 3.12
CA ASP A 93 -10.01 -11.05 3.10
C ASP A 93 -8.75 -11.29 2.25
N LEU A 94 -8.70 -10.73 1.04
CA LEU A 94 -7.53 -10.83 0.16
C LEU A 94 -6.28 -10.13 0.74
N VAL A 95 -6.48 -9.02 1.46
CA VAL A 95 -5.37 -8.30 2.11
C VAL A 95 -4.80 -9.14 3.25
N LEU A 96 -5.66 -9.73 4.08
CA LEU A 96 -5.24 -10.60 5.18
C LEU A 96 -4.61 -11.89 4.69
N GLU A 97 -5.11 -12.48 3.61
CA GLU A 97 -4.48 -13.62 2.97
C GLU A 97 -3.06 -13.26 2.50
N PHE A 98 -2.91 -12.15 1.79
CA PHE A 98 -1.59 -11.66 1.38
C PHE A 98 -0.66 -11.40 2.56
N ALA A 99 -1.17 -10.79 3.64
CA ALA A 99 -0.40 -10.55 4.86
C ALA A 99 0.07 -11.85 5.51
N ARG A 100 -0.79 -12.87 5.62
CA ARG A 100 -0.41 -14.18 6.18
C ARG A 100 0.68 -14.86 5.33
N VAL A 101 0.55 -14.80 4.01
CA VAL A 101 1.56 -15.36 3.10
C VAL A 101 2.88 -14.60 3.19
N ALA A 102 2.83 -13.27 3.25
CA ALA A 102 4.03 -12.44 3.45
C ALA A 102 4.72 -12.77 4.78
N HIS A 103 3.97 -12.91 5.86
CA HIS A 103 4.50 -13.30 7.17
C HIS A 103 5.14 -14.71 7.13
N ALA A 104 4.50 -15.67 6.46
CA ALA A 104 5.07 -17.02 6.24
C ALA A 104 6.36 -16.97 5.40
N ALA A 105 6.46 -16.03 4.45
CA ALA A 105 7.65 -15.74 3.65
C ALA A 105 8.75 -14.96 4.40
N LYS A 106 8.65 -14.87 5.74
CA LYS A 106 9.62 -14.22 6.64
C LYS A 106 9.79 -12.72 6.41
N VAL A 107 8.79 -12.07 5.82
CA VAL A 107 8.74 -10.61 5.69
C VAL A 107 8.77 -9.97 7.08
N ALA A 108 9.72 -9.06 7.30
CA ALA A 108 9.85 -8.33 8.55
C ALA A 108 8.90 -7.13 8.61
N ARG A 109 8.67 -6.47 7.47
CA ARG A 109 7.88 -5.24 7.37
C ARG A 109 6.74 -5.38 6.37
N PHE A 110 5.54 -5.04 6.81
CA PHE A 110 4.35 -4.98 5.97
C PHE A 110 3.86 -3.54 5.86
N VAL A 111 3.71 -3.06 4.64
CA VAL A 111 3.26 -1.70 4.34
C VAL A 111 1.95 -1.77 3.57
N VAL A 112 0.88 -1.15 4.06
CA VAL A 112 -0.48 -1.28 3.49
C VAL A 112 -1.15 0.08 3.29
N VAL A 113 -1.98 0.19 2.25
CA VAL A 113 -2.85 1.35 2.05
C VAL A 113 -4.26 1.07 2.57
N THR A 114 -4.71 1.89 3.51
CA THR A 114 -6.08 1.91 4.03
C THR A 114 -6.76 3.23 3.68
N SER A 115 -7.26 3.98 4.65
CA SER A 115 -7.99 5.23 4.43
C SER A 115 -7.93 6.11 5.67
N ALA A 116 -7.92 7.43 5.47
CA ALA A 116 -8.20 8.38 6.52
C ALA A 116 -9.56 8.07 7.19
N GLY A 117 -9.59 8.13 8.51
CA GLY A 117 -10.79 7.87 9.32
C GLY A 117 -11.17 6.40 9.47
N ALA A 118 -10.30 5.46 9.08
CA ALA A 118 -10.51 4.05 9.36
C ALA A 118 -10.65 3.81 10.87
N ASP A 119 -11.76 3.20 11.27
CA ASP A 119 -12.15 3.02 12.67
C ASP A 119 -13.15 1.86 12.76
N ASP A 120 -12.79 0.80 13.48
CA ASP A 120 -13.58 -0.44 13.62
C ASP A 120 -14.89 -0.22 14.39
N LYS A 121 -15.06 0.95 15.04
CA LYS A 121 -16.30 1.36 15.72
C LYS A 121 -17.16 2.30 14.87
N SER A 122 -16.74 2.63 13.65
CA SER A 122 -17.48 3.55 12.79
C SER A 122 -18.86 3.02 12.39
N ARG A 123 -19.86 3.90 12.35
CA ARG A 123 -21.18 3.58 11.76
C ARG A 123 -21.11 3.50 10.24
N ASN A 124 -20.14 4.14 9.60
CA ASN A 124 -19.91 4.08 8.16
C ASN A 124 -19.28 2.73 7.79
N PHE A 125 -19.97 1.92 6.98
CA PHE A 125 -19.52 0.59 6.55
C PHE A 125 -18.09 0.59 5.98
N TYR A 126 -17.75 1.58 5.14
CA TYR A 126 -16.42 1.66 4.52
C TYR A 126 -15.32 1.89 5.55
N LEU A 127 -15.50 2.88 6.43
CA LEU A 127 -14.52 3.23 7.48
C LEU A 127 -14.39 2.11 8.51
N ARG A 128 -15.52 1.47 8.86
CA ARG A 128 -15.56 0.30 9.74
C ARG A 128 -14.77 -0.87 9.17
N THR A 129 -15.03 -1.22 7.91
CA THR A 129 -14.33 -2.31 7.22
C THR A 129 -12.82 -2.05 7.15
N LYS A 130 -12.40 -0.80 6.91
CA LYS A 130 -10.98 -0.43 6.93
C LYS A 130 -10.36 -0.49 8.33
N GLY A 131 -11.09 -0.08 9.37
CA GLY A 131 -10.63 -0.21 10.76
C GLY A 131 -10.48 -1.66 11.20
N GLU A 132 -11.45 -2.52 10.85
CA GLU A 132 -11.41 -3.96 11.11
C GLU A 132 -10.20 -4.62 10.43
N LEU A 133 -9.89 -4.24 9.19
CA LEU A 133 -8.67 -4.68 8.50
C LEU A 133 -7.41 -4.29 9.30
N GLU A 134 -7.31 -3.04 9.75
CA GLU A 134 -6.13 -2.56 10.49
C GLU A 134 -5.94 -3.30 11.81
N ALA A 135 -7.03 -3.58 12.53
CA ALA A 135 -7.01 -4.37 13.75
C ALA A 135 -6.54 -5.81 13.45
N ALA A 136 -7.08 -6.45 12.41
CA ALA A 136 -6.70 -7.79 12.02
C ALA A 136 -5.23 -7.89 11.54
N LEU A 137 -4.74 -6.89 10.79
CA LEU A 137 -3.33 -6.83 10.37
C LEU A 137 -2.38 -6.65 11.56
N SER A 138 -2.78 -5.88 12.56
CA SER A 138 -1.99 -5.68 13.79
C SER A 138 -1.79 -7.00 14.55
N ALA A 139 -2.72 -7.94 14.42
CA ALA A 139 -2.64 -9.27 15.03
C ALA A 139 -1.80 -10.29 14.24
N VAL A 140 -1.33 -9.97 13.03
CA VAL A 140 -0.52 -10.91 12.21
C VAL A 140 0.88 -11.13 12.77
N GLY A 141 1.47 -10.12 13.44
CA GLY A 141 2.76 -10.25 14.13
C GLY A 141 4.00 -9.82 13.34
N PHE A 142 3.88 -8.91 12.37
CA PHE A 142 5.05 -8.32 11.71
C PHE A 142 5.95 -7.54 12.68
N GLN A 143 7.26 -7.53 12.45
CA GLN A 143 8.18 -6.68 13.22
C GLN A 143 7.89 -5.19 13.00
N SER A 144 7.37 -4.84 11.82
CA SER A 144 6.97 -3.48 11.46
C SER A 144 5.71 -3.54 10.60
N LEU A 145 4.65 -2.86 11.04
CA LEU A 145 3.42 -2.70 10.29
C LEU A 145 3.18 -1.21 10.05
N ASP A 146 3.34 -0.77 8.80
CA ASP A 146 3.18 0.62 8.39
C ASP A 146 1.86 0.78 7.62
N ILE A 147 0.90 1.49 8.22
CA ILE A 147 -0.46 1.66 7.72
C ILE A 147 -0.61 3.07 7.14
N MET A 148 -0.80 3.17 5.83
CA MET A 148 -1.02 4.44 5.13
C MET A 148 -2.51 4.76 5.12
N GLN A 149 -2.91 5.85 5.78
CA GLN A 149 -4.29 6.34 5.86
C GLN A 149 -4.47 7.61 5.01
N PRO A 150 -4.43 7.52 3.67
CA PRO A 150 -4.58 8.67 2.82
C PRO A 150 -6.03 9.19 2.84
N GLY A 151 -6.18 10.50 2.64
CA GLY A 151 -7.44 11.06 2.17
C GLY A 151 -7.72 10.68 0.70
N PRO A 152 -8.62 11.40 0.02
CA PRO A 152 -8.92 11.18 -1.39
C PRO A 152 -7.66 11.13 -2.27
N LEU A 153 -7.49 10.04 -3.01
CA LEU A 153 -6.35 9.86 -3.91
C LEU A 153 -6.55 10.67 -5.20
N LEU A 154 -5.62 11.59 -5.45
CA LEU A 154 -5.52 12.36 -6.68
C LEU A 154 -4.55 11.68 -7.65
N GLY A 155 -4.92 11.65 -8.93
CA GLY A 155 -4.07 11.10 -9.98
C GLY A 155 -4.87 10.52 -11.15
N TRP A 156 -4.25 10.51 -12.32
CA TRP A 156 -4.88 10.00 -13.52
C TRP A 156 -5.00 8.47 -13.50
N ARG A 157 -6.14 7.96 -13.94
CA ARG A 157 -6.40 6.53 -14.15
C ARG A 157 -6.87 6.34 -15.58
N ARG A 158 -6.51 5.23 -16.23
CA ARG A 158 -7.06 4.86 -17.55
C ARG A 158 -8.60 4.80 -17.54
N GLU A 159 -9.18 4.36 -16.43
CA GLU A 159 -10.62 4.43 -16.14
C GLU A 159 -10.89 5.61 -15.19
N MET A 160 -10.86 6.85 -15.69
CA MET A 160 -11.28 7.99 -14.88
C MET A 160 -12.78 7.91 -14.63
N ARG A 161 -13.17 7.82 -13.37
CA ARG A 161 -14.58 7.80 -12.97
C ARG A 161 -15.12 9.23 -12.99
N PRO A 162 -16.37 9.48 -13.40
CA PRO A 162 -16.95 10.83 -13.34
C PRO A 162 -16.85 11.46 -11.94
N LYS A 163 -17.00 10.64 -10.89
CA LYS A 163 -16.83 11.06 -9.49
C LYS A 163 -15.38 11.39 -9.12
N ASP A 164 -14.38 10.76 -9.74
CA ASP A 164 -12.97 11.08 -9.53
C ASP A 164 -12.61 12.42 -10.18
N LEU A 165 -13.25 12.76 -11.31
CA LEU A 165 -13.06 14.04 -11.99
C LEU A 165 -13.64 15.18 -11.15
N ALA A 166 -14.88 15.02 -10.68
CA ALA A 166 -15.54 15.99 -9.81
C ALA A 166 -14.79 16.16 -8.48
N LEU A 167 -14.33 15.06 -7.87
CA LEU A 167 -13.52 15.11 -6.67
C LEU A 167 -12.20 15.84 -6.93
N THR A 168 -11.48 15.50 -7.99
CA THR A 168 -10.22 16.18 -8.36
C THR A 168 -10.43 17.67 -8.59
N ALA A 169 -11.55 18.08 -9.19
CA ALA A 169 -11.88 19.49 -9.43
C ALA A 169 -12.27 20.25 -8.15
N LEU A 170 -12.99 19.61 -7.22
CA LEU A 170 -13.47 20.24 -5.98
C LEU A 170 -12.46 20.20 -4.83
N MET A 171 -11.51 19.25 -4.86
CA MET A 171 -10.54 19.06 -3.78
C MET A 171 -9.65 20.27 -3.47
N PRO A 172 -9.18 21.08 -4.44
CA PRO A 172 -8.36 22.26 -4.13
C PRO A 172 -9.10 23.26 -3.22
N VAL A 173 -10.39 23.48 -3.47
CA VAL A 173 -11.23 24.36 -2.65
C VAL A 173 -11.54 23.71 -1.31
N ALA A 174 -11.92 22.42 -1.30
CA ALA A 174 -12.18 21.70 -0.05
C ALA A 174 -10.95 21.66 0.87
N ASN A 175 -9.75 21.51 0.29
CA ASN A 175 -8.48 21.47 1.02
C ASN A 175 -8.20 22.75 1.82
N LEU A 176 -8.74 23.91 1.44
CA LEU A 176 -8.59 25.17 2.18
C LEU A 176 -9.31 25.13 3.54
N PHE A 177 -10.38 24.33 3.64
CA PHE A 177 -11.20 24.20 4.84
C PHE A 177 -10.85 22.97 5.71
N LEU A 178 -10.01 22.06 5.18
CA LEU A 178 -9.57 20.84 5.87
C LEU A 178 -8.30 21.09 6.70
N VAL A 179 -8.41 21.97 7.70
CA VAL A 179 -7.32 22.35 8.61
C VAL A 179 -7.44 21.64 9.97
N GLY A 180 -6.33 21.59 10.72
CA GLY A 180 -6.27 20.99 12.06
C GLY A 180 -6.67 19.50 12.05
N ALA A 181 -7.61 19.12 12.91
CA ALA A 181 -8.06 17.73 13.06
C ALA A 181 -8.64 17.10 11.78
N ARG A 182 -8.99 17.90 10.76
CA ARG A 182 -9.56 17.42 9.48
C ARG A 182 -8.51 17.26 8.37
N GLU A 183 -7.25 17.59 8.63
CA GLU A 183 -6.18 17.53 7.65
C GLU A 183 -5.98 16.13 7.06
N SER A 184 -6.26 15.08 7.84
CA SER A 184 -6.19 13.69 7.38
C SER A 184 -7.07 13.40 6.16
N TYR A 185 -8.16 14.16 5.96
CA TYR A 185 -9.08 14.01 4.82
C TYR A 185 -8.69 14.82 3.59
N ARG A 186 -7.57 15.56 3.62
CA ARG A 186 -7.08 16.30 2.46
C ARG A 186 -6.74 15.36 1.31
N GLY A 187 -6.95 15.86 0.10
CA GLY A 187 -6.57 15.16 -1.11
C GLY A 187 -5.05 14.97 -1.15
N ILE A 188 -4.61 13.80 -1.60
CA ILE A 188 -3.19 13.46 -1.68
C ILE A 188 -2.88 12.76 -3.00
N SER A 189 -1.79 13.14 -3.64
CA SER A 189 -1.35 12.49 -4.87
C SER A 189 -1.01 11.03 -4.61
N ALA A 190 -1.47 10.12 -5.46
CA ALA A 190 -1.11 8.71 -5.39
C ALA A 190 0.41 8.47 -5.47
N ARG A 191 1.15 9.37 -6.14
CA ARG A 191 2.63 9.32 -6.18
C ARG A 191 3.24 9.63 -4.82
N ILE A 192 2.65 10.56 -4.04
CA ILE A 192 3.08 10.82 -2.67
C ILE A 192 2.84 9.57 -1.81
N VAL A 193 1.68 8.93 -1.92
CA VAL A 193 1.40 7.69 -1.18
C VAL A 193 2.37 6.58 -1.55
N ALA A 194 2.66 6.37 -2.84
CA ALA A 194 3.64 5.39 -3.29
C ALA A 194 5.05 5.67 -2.70
N ARG A 195 5.52 6.92 -2.76
CA ARG A 195 6.79 7.33 -2.15
C ARG A 195 6.79 7.18 -0.63
N ALA A 196 5.67 7.47 0.02
CA ALA A 196 5.49 7.29 1.46
C ALA A 196 5.62 5.82 1.86
N MET A 197 5.07 4.90 1.07
CA MET A 197 5.21 3.46 1.30
C MET A 197 6.67 3.02 1.27
N LEU A 198 7.45 3.45 0.26
CA LEU A 198 8.89 3.21 0.22
C LEU A 198 9.62 3.90 1.39
N GLY A 199 9.27 5.15 1.66
CA GLY A 199 9.79 5.98 2.76
C GLY A 199 9.60 5.35 4.14
N ALA A 200 8.47 4.66 4.37
CA ALA A 200 8.21 3.94 5.61
C ALA A 200 9.34 2.95 5.92
N THR A 201 9.81 2.21 4.92
CA THR A 201 10.93 1.25 5.06
C THR A 201 12.26 1.91 5.42
N ARG A 202 12.41 3.20 5.11
CA ARG A 202 13.61 4.00 5.42
C ARG A 202 13.62 4.51 6.85
N THR A 203 12.50 4.49 7.56
CA THR A 203 12.45 4.92 8.97
C THR A 203 13.21 3.96 9.90
N GLY A 204 13.26 2.66 9.58
CA GLY A 204 13.81 1.63 10.46
C GLY A 204 13.05 1.40 11.76
N ARG A 205 11.89 2.05 11.96
CA ARG A 205 11.04 1.86 13.15
C ARG A 205 10.45 0.45 13.16
N ARG A 206 10.21 -0.06 14.37
CA ARG A 206 9.53 -1.34 14.67
C ARG A 206 8.22 -1.08 15.39
N GLY A 207 7.26 -1.99 15.26
CA GLY A 207 5.90 -1.84 15.78
C GLY A 207 4.88 -1.41 14.72
N THR A 208 3.70 -1.00 15.15
CA THR A 208 2.60 -0.60 14.27
C THR A 208 2.46 0.91 14.23
N TYR A 209 2.49 1.50 13.03
CA TYR A 209 2.34 2.94 12.81
C TYR A 209 1.24 3.24 11.80
N ARG A 210 0.50 4.32 12.06
CA ARG A 210 -0.53 4.85 11.16
C ARG A 210 -0.10 6.23 10.68
N TYR A 211 -0.12 6.44 9.36
CA TYR A 211 0.33 7.66 8.73
C TYR A 211 -0.83 8.32 7.97
N THR A 212 -1.27 9.47 8.47
CA THR A 212 -2.24 10.34 7.79
C THR A 212 -1.52 11.38 6.91
N HIS A 213 -2.26 12.31 6.30
CA HIS A 213 -1.77 13.25 5.27
C HIS A 213 -0.36 13.82 5.50
N GLN A 214 -0.11 14.49 6.63
CA GLN A 214 1.20 15.08 6.92
C GLN A 214 2.30 14.02 7.05
N GLY A 215 2.01 12.92 7.75
CA GLY A 215 2.95 11.81 7.92
C GLY A 215 3.30 11.15 6.58
N LEU A 216 2.33 11.01 5.67
CA LEU A 216 2.57 10.51 4.32
C LEU A 216 3.49 11.45 3.53
N CYS A 217 3.27 12.77 3.62
CA CYS A 217 4.14 13.74 2.97
C CYS A 217 5.58 13.70 3.52
N GLN A 218 5.74 13.56 4.85
CA GLN A 218 7.04 13.43 5.49
C GLN A 218 7.77 12.16 5.06
N LEU A 219 7.09 11.01 5.05
CA LEU A 219 7.66 9.75 4.58
C LEU A 219 8.07 9.83 3.11
N ALA A 220 7.26 10.45 2.27
CA ALA A 220 7.54 10.58 0.84
C ALA A 220 8.78 11.43 0.53
N ALA A 221 9.18 12.31 1.46
CA ALA A 221 10.37 13.15 1.35
C ALA A 221 11.65 12.48 1.88
N LEU A 222 11.57 11.27 2.46
CA LEU A 222 12.74 10.60 3.03
C LEU A 222 13.73 10.16 1.93
N PRO A 223 15.00 10.58 2.01
CA PRO A 223 16.02 10.19 1.02
C PRO A 223 16.37 8.69 1.14
N PRO A 224 16.93 8.08 0.09
CA PRO A 224 17.49 6.73 0.16
C PRO A 224 18.46 6.60 1.34
N LYS A 225 18.45 5.45 2.02
CA LYS A 225 19.46 5.20 3.06
C LYS A 225 20.82 5.14 2.38
N ALA A 226 21.74 6.01 2.77
CA ALA A 226 23.13 5.93 2.35
C ALA A 226 23.66 4.52 2.68
N ALA A 227 24.30 3.86 1.70
CA ALA A 227 24.96 2.59 1.95
C ALA A 227 25.95 2.79 3.09
N VAL A 228 25.70 2.17 4.24
CA VAL A 228 26.63 2.20 5.37
C VAL A 228 27.94 1.60 4.86
N ARG A 229 28.93 2.45 4.62
CA ARG A 229 30.32 2.02 4.44
C ARG A 229 30.77 1.57 5.82
N SER A 230 30.73 0.27 6.08
CA SER A 230 31.49 -0.32 7.18
C SER A 230 32.95 0.05 6.94
N LYS A 231 33.54 0.84 7.85
CA LYS A 231 35.00 0.98 7.96
C LYS A 231 35.60 -0.33 8.40
#